data_AF-A0A1H1L8F8-F1
#
_entry.id   AF-A0A1H1L8F8-F1
#
_cell.length_a   1.000
_cell.length_b   1.000
_cell.length_c   1.000
_cell.angle_alpha   90.00
_cell.angle_beta   90.00
_cell.angle_gamma   90.00
#
_symmetry.space_group_name_H-M   'P 1'
#
loop_
_entity.id
_entity.type
_entity.pdbx_description
1 polymer ?
#
loop_
_entity_poly.entity_id
_entity_poly.type
_entity_poly.pdbx_seq_one_letter_code
_entity_poly.pdbx_strand_id
1 'polypeptide(L)'
;MIKKNIILIFCLFLSGFIFSQNPIDRVLPADSYFYNPTINTANQLSFPNGDNSTSALQNMINSLSASGGGILTINAGTYTLGQLDMRTGVHIRVNPNVVFKTTPQGALFQAGFDNNFANANNWSFQSTNGEKFTFDFSDFEPNTNIRAFQLGNTNNFKLADFIILDNYTKFNAISAGAVGDASEPALFTKFGIIENLDTKNAHYGYGLIQFQVGQDILFRNLSGEGGVTLRLESGYSGLADLYVTDKTPIINNVYGRNISCTNGAHAVMLSPHTITQGIVDVRDITGISCEAAVSINFGFLSADKGQTTPDHSEGTFSEDSVIANVFATYGTDAQVRSARLRHIPCALRNYISAEKNLDDESYKAPSLAPVYYLALEDYVSKNSPAGSYKIVLENVTHSGFSDEVRADGLITDGGENDFEGCDINESPIWIKGDDKNTPNPLQTTYTALSLSVTNFIDTNDIVIYQEENTKELIIKSNLKANIKIYNLIGQLLKNVSKLETKISINLSDIPKNIYIIHLESDKKIITKKIIIN
;
A
#
# COMPACT_ATOMS: atom_id res chain seq x y z
N MET A 1 -77.69 6.11 26.78
CA MET A 1 -76.73 5.01 26.50
C MET A 1 -75.87 5.41 25.32
N ILE A 2 -74.71 6.01 25.58
CA ILE A 2 -73.76 6.51 24.57
C ILE A 2 -72.63 5.49 24.50
N LYS A 3 -72.51 4.78 23.37
CA LYS A 3 -71.42 3.83 23.13
C LYS A 3 -70.17 4.60 22.68
N LYS A 4 -69.12 4.56 23.51
CA LYS A 4 -67.76 4.97 23.19
C LYS A 4 -67.18 3.99 22.15
N ASN A 5 -66.83 4.50 20.97
CA ASN A 5 -65.94 3.81 20.04
C ASN A 5 -64.49 4.11 20.44
N ILE A 6 -63.80 3.11 20.97
CA ILE A 6 -62.37 3.11 21.20
C ILE A 6 -61.70 2.83 19.85
N ILE A 7 -61.05 3.85 19.28
CA ILE A 7 -60.13 3.68 18.15
C ILE A 7 -58.81 3.18 18.74
N LEU A 8 -58.54 1.89 18.55
CA LEU A 8 -57.28 1.26 18.88
C LEU A 8 -56.28 1.60 17.76
N ILE A 9 -55.38 2.56 18.00
CA ILE A 9 -54.25 2.85 17.11
C ILE A 9 -53.26 1.70 17.28
N PHE A 10 -53.23 0.79 16.31
CA PHE A 10 -52.24 -0.26 16.20
C PHE A 10 -50.97 0.37 15.60
N CYS A 11 -50.09 0.91 16.44
CA CYS A 11 -48.71 1.20 16.05
C CYS A 11 -48.00 -0.15 15.83
N LEU A 12 -48.09 -0.67 14.62
CA LEU A 12 -47.18 -1.69 14.10
C LEU A 12 -45.78 -1.06 14.05
N PHE A 13 -45.05 -1.19 15.16
CA PHE A 13 -43.60 -1.20 15.12
C PHE A 13 -43.20 -2.41 14.26
N LEU A 14 -43.04 -2.18 12.96
CA LEU A 14 -42.12 -2.98 12.15
C LEU A 14 -40.72 -2.67 12.70
N SER A 15 -40.37 -3.30 13.82
CA SER A 15 -38.98 -3.58 14.13
C SER A 15 -38.51 -4.55 13.05
N GLY A 16 -38.08 -3.99 11.91
CA GLY A 16 -37.37 -4.76 10.91
C GLY A 16 -36.25 -5.47 11.62
N PHE A 17 -36.30 -6.80 11.62
CA PHE A 17 -35.15 -7.62 11.93
C PHE A 17 -34.06 -7.20 10.94
N ILE A 18 -33.16 -6.33 11.39
CA ILE A 18 -31.87 -6.12 10.73
C ILE A 18 -31.13 -7.43 10.96
N PHE A 19 -31.38 -8.41 10.11
CA PHE A 19 -30.49 -9.56 10.00
C PHE A 19 -29.11 -8.97 9.76
N SER A 20 -28.14 -9.35 10.59
CA SER A 20 -26.74 -8.98 10.37
C SER A 20 -26.40 -9.33 8.93
N GLN A 21 -26.17 -8.31 8.10
CA GLN A 21 -25.80 -8.52 6.72
C GLN A 21 -24.43 -9.20 6.74
N ASN A 22 -24.28 -10.30 6.01
CA ASN A 22 -22.99 -10.96 5.87
C ASN A 22 -21.95 -9.91 5.43
N PRO A 23 -20.80 -9.76 6.11
CA PRO A 23 -19.91 -8.62 5.86
C PRO A 23 -19.53 -8.44 4.39
N ILE A 24 -19.38 -9.53 3.64
CA ILE A 24 -19.09 -9.46 2.20
C ILE A 24 -20.20 -8.78 1.38
N ASP A 25 -21.45 -8.92 1.79
CA ASP A 25 -22.62 -8.33 1.11
C ASP A 25 -22.80 -6.84 1.43
N ARG A 26 -21.98 -6.28 2.34
CA ARG A 26 -22.05 -4.88 2.74
C ARG A 26 -21.99 -3.95 1.52
N VAL A 27 -23.02 -3.13 1.38
CA VAL A 27 -23.10 -2.12 0.33
C VAL A 27 -22.30 -0.89 0.77
N LEU A 28 -21.48 -0.35 -0.13
CA LEU A 28 -20.80 0.93 0.09
C LEU A 28 -21.86 2.03 0.26
N PRO A 29 -21.86 2.80 1.36
CA PRO A 29 -22.74 3.96 1.51
C PRO A 29 -22.56 4.96 0.36
N ALA A 30 -23.62 5.72 0.04
CA ALA A 30 -23.51 6.78 -0.97
C ALA A 30 -22.48 7.84 -0.55
N ASP A 31 -21.82 8.50 -1.51
CA ASP A 31 -20.83 9.55 -1.25
C ASP A 31 -21.36 10.64 -0.28
N SER A 32 -22.66 10.96 -0.32
CA SER A 32 -23.31 11.92 0.59
C SER A 32 -23.34 11.49 2.07
N TYR A 33 -23.08 10.23 2.38
CA TYR A 33 -22.87 9.77 3.76
C TYR A 33 -21.52 10.27 4.30
N PHE A 34 -20.48 10.22 3.46
CA PHE A 34 -19.12 10.60 3.83
C PHE A 34 -18.89 12.11 3.68
N TYR A 35 -19.44 12.71 2.64
CA TYR A 35 -19.27 14.13 2.34
C TYR A 35 -20.54 14.72 1.71
N ASN A 36 -21.18 15.62 2.44
CA ASN A 36 -22.40 16.32 2.01
C ASN A 36 -22.20 17.83 2.18
N PRO A 37 -21.52 18.49 1.24
CA PRO A 37 -21.12 19.87 1.43
C PRO A 37 -22.26 20.86 1.21
N THR A 38 -22.21 21.95 1.98
CA THR A 38 -22.95 23.17 1.66
C THR A 38 -21.96 24.22 1.18
N ILE A 39 -22.02 24.59 -0.09
CA ILE A 39 -21.04 25.49 -0.72
C ILE A 39 -21.68 26.86 -0.98
N ASN A 40 -21.13 27.92 -0.40
CA ASN A 40 -21.50 29.30 -0.72
C ASN A 40 -20.87 29.73 -2.06
N THR A 41 -21.57 29.49 -3.17
CA THR A 41 -21.06 29.79 -4.53
C THR A 41 -21.05 31.29 -4.86
N ALA A 42 -21.71 32.13 -4.06
CA ALA A 42 -21.72 33.58 -4.26
C ALA A 42 -20.43 34.25 -3.74
N ASN A 43 -19.72 33.61 -2.81
CA ASN A 43 -18.48 34.13 -2.24
C ASN A 43 -17.27 33.43 -2.88
N GLN A 44 -16.56 34.14 -3.75
CA GLN A 44 -15.45 33.58 -4.50
C GLN A 44 -14.22 34.49 -4.41
N LEU A 45 -13.06 33.89 -4.19
CA LEU A 45 -11.77 34.55 -4.29
C LEU A 45 -10.85 33.74 -5.22
N SER A 46 -9.82 34.40 -5.75
CA SER A 46 -8.84 33.76 -6.62
C SER A 46 -7.42 34.15 -6.20
N PHE A 47 -6.58 33.14 -5.93
CA PHE A 47 -5.18 33.35 -5.56
C PHE A 47 -4.34 33.47 -6.85
N PRO A 48 -3.61 34.57 -7.05
CA PRO A 48 -2.95 34.86 -8.31
C PRO A 48 -1.79 33.89 -8.62
N ASN A 49 -1.42 33.81 -9.89
CA ASN A 49 -0.33 32.96 -10.38
C ASN A 49 1.01 33.35 -9.72
N GLY A 50 1.71 32.36 -9.15
CA GLY A 50 3.09 32.48 -8.70
C GLY A 50 3.30 33.34 -7.44
N ASP A 51 2.22 33.72 -6.77
CA ASP A 51 2.29 34.43 -5.49
C ASP A 51 2.70 33.46 -4.37
N ASN A 52 3.90 33.65 -3.82
CA ASN A 52 4.46 32.81 -2.76
C ASN A 52 4.11 33.32 -1.35
N SER A 53 3.20 34.30 -1.23
CA SER A 53 2.79 34.86 0.05
C SER A 53 1.85 33.91 0.80
N THR A 54 2.44 33.14 1.72
CA THR A 54 1.69 32.24 2.63
C THR A 54 0.63 33.00 3.43
N SER A 55 0.97 34.21 3.92
CA SER A 55 0.03 35.03 4.68
C SER A 55 -1.12 35.54 3.82
N ALA A 56 -0.88 35.87 2.53
CA ALA A 56 -1.96 36.27 1.64
C ALA A 56 -2.94 35.13 1.39
N LEU A 57 -2.44 33.92 1.10
CA LEU A 57 -3.27 32.75 0.91
C LEU A 57 -4.06 32.40 2.19
N GLN A 58 -3.41 32.41 3.35
CA GLN A 58 -4.08 32.17 4.63
C GLN A 58 -5.16 33.22 4.93
N ASN A 59 -4.89 34.50 4.63
CA ASN A 59 -5.88 35.57 4.82
C ASN A 59 -7.11 35.35 3.95
N MET A 60 -6.96 34.89 2.71
CA MET A 60 -8.10 34.57 1.84
C MET A 60 -8.93 33.40 2.38
N ILE A 61 -8.27 32.34 2.87
CA ILE A 61 -8.95 31.22 3.56
C ILE A 61 -9.75 31.73 4.77
N ASN A 62 -9.12 32.56 5.60
CA ASN A 62 -9.76 33.12 6.80
C ASN A 62 -10.94 34.03 6.43
N SER A 63 -10.80 34.89 5.42
CA SER A 63 -11.86 35.81 4.97
C SER A 63 -13.08 35.06 4.42
N LEU A 64 -12.87 34.00 3.64
CA LEU A 64 -13.97 33.15 3.16
C LEU A 64 -14.70 32.49 4.33
N SER A 65 -13.96 31.88 5.26
CA SER A 65 -14.55 31.22 6.42
C SER A 65 -15.36 32.20 7.29
N ALA A 66 -14.80 33.37 7.58
CA ALA A 66 -15.47 34.43 8.35
C ALA A 66 -16.75 34.98 7.66
N SER A 67 -16.84 34.82 6.34
CA SER A 67 -17.99 35.25 5.53
C SER A 67 -19.00 34.12 5.29
N GLY A 68 -18.96 33.05 6.09
CA GLY A 68 -19.86 31.89 5.97
C GLY A 68 -19.42 30.85 4.93
N GLY A 69 -18.14 30.85 4.55
CA GLY A 69 -17.56 29.95 3.56
C GLY A 69 -17.55 30.52 2.14
N GLY A 70 -17.02 29.73 1.21
CA GLY A 70 -16.94 30.09 -0.20
C GLY A 70 -15.93 29.27 -0.98
N ILE A 71 -15.68 29.70 -2.22
CA ILE A 71 -14.75 29.03 -3.14
C ILE A 71 -13.47 29.85 -3.27
N LEU A 72 -12.33 29.20 -3.07
CA LEU A 72 -11.01 29.77 -3.36
C LEU A 72 -10.40 29.06 -4.56
N THR A 73 -10.20 29.78 -5.66
CA THR A 73 -9.53 29.22 -6.84
C THR A 73 -8.04 29.55 -6.82
N ILE A 74 -7.17 28.53 -6.83
CA ILE A 74 -5.72 28.70 -7.00
C ILE A 74 -5.41 28.56 -8.50
N ASN A 75 -4.94 29.66 -9.11
CA ASN A 75 -4.63 29.70 -10.53
C ASN A 75 -3.37 28.88 -10.84
N ALA A 76 -3.14 28.57 -12.13
CA ALA A 76 -1.93 27.88 -12.57
C ALA A 76 -0.66 28.62 -12.08
N GLY A 77 0.37 27.87 -11.70
CA GLY A 77 1.63 28.44 -11.22
C GLY A 77 2.40 27.49 -10.29
N THR A 78 3.65 27.84 -10.00
CA THR A 78 4.45 27.17 -8.97
C THR A 78 4.46 28.02 -7.71
N TYR A 79 4.14 27.41 -6.58
CA TYR A 79 3.94 28.08 -5.30
C TYR A 79 4.86 27.48 -4.25
N THR A 80 5.76 28.29 -3.69
CA THR A 80 6.57 27.92 -2.53
C THR A 80 5.97 28.56 -1.30
N LEU A 81 5.29 27.77 -0.48
CA LEU A 81 4.48 28.25 0.64
C LEU A 81 4.97 27.67 1.97
N GLY A 82 4.67 28.37 3.07
CA GLY A 82 4.73 27.83 4.42
C GLY A 82 3.43 27.09 4.76
N GLN A 83 3.34 26.61 6.02
CA GLN A 83 2.16 25.90 6.51
C GLN A 83 0.89 26.76 6.43
N LEU A 84 -0.21 26.14 6.02
CA LEU A 84 -1.54 26.71 5.89
C LEU A 84 -2.57 25.91 6.69
N ASP A 85 -3.51 26.60 7.30
CA ASP A 85 -4.61 26.00 8.05
C ASP A 85 -5.92 26.08 7.25
N MET A 86 -6.52 24.93 6.99
CA MET A 86 -7.87 24.80 6.45
C MET A 86 -8.89 25.34 7.45
N ARG A 87 -9.95 25.97 6.93
CA ARG A 87 -11.01 26.58 7.74
C ARG A 87 -12.39 26.11 7.28
N THR A 88 -13.35 26.20 8.20
CA THR A 88 -14.72 25.77 7.99
C THR A 88 -15.38 26.49 6.80
N GLY A 89 -16.06 25.73 5.95
CA GLY A 89 -16.81 26.25 4.79
C GLY A 89 -15.97 26.64 3.59
N VAL A 90 -14.65 26.41 3.61
CA VAL A 90 -13.74 26.81 2.53
C VAL A 90 -13.53 25.67 1.54
N HIS A 91 -13.83 25.93 0.28
CA HIS A 91 -13.69 24.96 -0.80
C HIS A 91 -12.63 25.44 -1.80
N ILE A 92 -11.44 24.87 -1.69
CA ILE A 92 -10.32 25.17 -2.57
C ILE A 92 -10.47 24.40 -3.89
N ARG A 93 -10.29 25.12 -4.99
CA ARG A 93 -10.28 24.61 -6.37
C ARG A 93 -8.94 24.94 -7.01
N VAL A 94 -8.20 23.92 -7.38
CA VAL A 94 -6.81 24.08 -7.83
C VAL A 94 -6.73 23.83 -9.33
N ASN A 95 -6.10 24.74 -10.06
CA ASN A 95 -5.82 24.51 -11.47
C ASN A 95 -4.85 23.32 -11.63
N PRO A 96 -5.01 22.41 -12.61
CA PRO A 96 -4.15 21.24 -12.80
C PRO A 96 -2.67 21.57 -13.00
N ASN A 97 -2.36 22.75 -13.53
CA ASN A 97 -0.97 23.21 -13.75
C ASN A 97 -0.36 23.87 -12.49
N VAL A 98 -0.93 23.61 -11.31
CA VAL A 98 -0.37 24.05 -10.04
C VAL A 98 0.68 23.06 -9.55
N VAL A 99 1.80 23.60 -9.10
CA VAL A 99 2.85 22.87 -8.37
C VAL A 99 3.05 23.53 -7.01
N PHE A 100 2.72 22.80 -5.94
CA PHE A 100 3.01 23.21 -4.58
C PHE A 100 4.40 22.71 -4.16
N LYS A 101 5.24 23.64 -3.74
CA LYS A 101 6.51 23.44 -3.04
C LYS A 101 6.40 24.03 -1.64
N THR A 102 7.30 23.63 -0.75
CA THR A 102 7.31 24.09 0.65
C THR A 102 8.74 24.37 1.11
N THR A 103 8.89 25.39 1.95
CA THR A 103 10.14 25.68 2.67
C THR A 103 10.19 25.11 4.09
N PRO A 104 9.08 25.03 4.87
CA PRO A 104 9.11 24.34 6.16
C PRO A 104 8.99 22.81 6.03
N GLN A 105 9.55 22.13 7.04
CA GLN A 105 9.34 20.70 7.33
C GLN A 105 8.08 20.54 8.21
N GLY A 106 7.32 19.45 8.05
CA GLY A 106 6.08 19.20 8.79
C GLY A 106 4.91 18.83 7.88
N ALA A 107 3.95 19.74 7.72
CA ALA A 107 2.82 19.61 6.79
C ALA A 107 2.58 20.94 6.08
N LEU A 108 2.33 20.90 4.76
CA LEU A 108 1.99 22.10 4.01
C LEU A 108 0.58 22.60 4.33
N PHE A 109 -0.40 21.69 4.42
CA PHE A 109 -1.76 21.99 4.82
C PHE A 109 -2.15 21.22 6.08
N GLN A 110 -2.87 21.89 6.98
CA GLN A 110 -3.42 21.27 8.20
C GLN A 110 -4.92 21.51 8.30
N ALA A 111 -5.67 20.55 8.82
CA ALA A 111 -7.09 20.70 9.12
C ALA A 111 -7.38 20.21 10.53
N GLY A 112 -7.73 21.14 11.42
CA GLY A 112 -7.97 20.82 12.84
C GLY A 112 -6.73 20.34 13.59
N PHE A 113 -5.54 20.75 13.15
CA PHE A 113 -4.25 20.44 13.77
C PHE A 113 -3.51 21.71 14.24
N ASP A 114 -4.18 22.87 14.18
CA ASP A 114 -3.64 24.14 14.71
C ASP A 114 -3.49 24.08 16.24
N ASN A 115 -2.80 25.06 16.83
CA ASN A 115 -2.52 25.07 18.28
C ASN A 115 -3.76 25.01 19.18
N ASN A 116 -4.94 25.35 18.64
CA ASN A 116 -6.21 25.34 19.37
C ASN A 116 -7.10 24.15 18.98
N PHE A 117 -6.64 23.31 18.05
CA PHE A 117 -7.38 22.21 17.44
C PHE A 117 -8.78 22.65 16.96
N ALA A 118 -8.85 23.86 16.40
CA ALA A 118 -10.11 24.44 15.96
C ALA A 118 -10.74 23.56 14.87
N ASN A 119 -12.01 23.19 15.05
CA ASN A 119 -12.66 22.27 14.13
C ASN A 119 -12.74 22.87 12.71
N ALA A 120 -12.23 22.12 11.73
CA ALA A 120 -12.39 22.42 10.32
C ALA A 120 -13.51 21.54 9.73
N ASN A 121 -14.67 22.13 9.48
CA ASN A 121 -15.87 21.43 9.00
C ASN A 121 -16.26 21.87 7.58
N ASN A 122 -16.84 20.98 6.79
CA ASN A 122 -17.45 21.31 5.50
C ASN A 122 -16.46 22.04 4.57
N TRP A 123 -15.39 21.36 4.17
CA TRP A 123 -14.35 21.95 3.33
C TRP A 123 -13.93 20.97 2.23
N SER A 124 -13.26 21.48 1.20
CA SER A 124 -12.62 20.60 0.22
C SER A 124 -11.38 21.19 -0.41
N PHE A 125 -10.53 20.32 -0.92
CA PHE A 125 -9.34 20.65 -1.68
C PHE A 125 -9.27 19.70 -2.88
N GLN A 126 -9.57 20.22 -4.06
CA GLN A 126 -9.68 19.41 -5.27
C GLN A 126 -9.35 20.22 -6.51
N SER A 127 -9.11 19.51 -7.61
CA SER A 127 -8.86 20.14 -8.91
C SER A 127 -10.10 20.90 -9.42
N THR A 128 -9.88 21.88 -10.29
CA THR A 128 -10.96 22.58 -11.01
C THR A 128 -11.69 21.70 -12.02
N ASN A 129 -11.06 20.64 -12.53
CA ASN A 129 -11.58 19.82 -13.63
C ASN A 129 -11.38 18.30 -13.45
N GLY A 130 -10.84 17.85 -12.31
CA GLY A 130 -10.56 16.44 -12.02
C GLY A 130 -9.18 15.94 -12.48
N GLU A 131 -8.41 16.75 -13.21
CA GLU A 131 -7.01 16.44 -13.54
C GLU A 131 -6.10 16.74 -12.35
N LYS A 132 -5.06 15.91 -12.15
CA LYS A 132 -4.19 16.00 -10.97
C LYS A 132 -3.27 17.23 -11.04
N PHE A 133 -3.30 18.05 -9.98
CA PHE A 133 -2.23 19.02 -9.70
C PHE A 133 -1.14 18.37 -8.83
N THR A 134 -0.02 19.07 -8.61
CA THR A 134 1.18 18.46 -8.03
C THR A 134 1.56 19.06 -6.68
N PHE A 135 1.92 18.19 -5.73
CA PHE A 135 2.82 18.52 -4.62
C PHE A 135 4.21 17.98 -4.96
N ASP A 136 5.21 18.85 -5.06
CA ASP A 136 6.57 18.49 -5.46
C ASP A 136 7.49 18.54 -4.24
N PHE A 137 7.86 17.35 -3.77
CA PHE A 137 8.82 17.10 -2.69
C PHE A 137 10.11 16.45 -3.20
N SER A 138 10.29 16.38 -4.53
CA SER A 138 11.40 15.66 -5.16
C SER A 138 12.77 16.31 -4.91
N ASP A 139 12.79 17.60 -4.59
CA ASP A 139 13.98 18.37 -4.24
C ASP A 139 14.43 18.17 -2.77
N PHE A 140 13.64 17.47 -1.94
CA PHE A 140 14.04 17.17 -0.57
C PHE A 140 15.02 15.99 -0.53
N GLU A 141 15.93 16.02 0.45
CA GLU A 141 16.74 14.86 0.78
C GLU A 141 15.84 13.72 1.29
N PRO A 142 16.18 12.45 0.99
CA PRO A 142 15.54 11.30 1.61
C PRO A 142 15.49 11.45 3.12
N ASN A 143 14.44 10.88 3.72
CA ASN A 143 14.16 10.97 5.14
C ASN A 143 13.81 12.38 5.70
N THR A 144 13.61 13.39 4.85
CA THR A 144 13.10 14.71 5.30
C THR A 144 11.67 14.59 5.83
N ASN A 145 11.32 15.28 6.90
CA ASN A 145 10.00 15.24 7.50
C ASN A 145 9.00 16.15 6.75
N ILE A 146 8.13 15.61 5.89
CA ILE A 146 7.13 16.42 5.18
C ILE A 146 5.82 15.68 4.88
N ARG A 147 4.73 16.45 4.76
CA ARG A 147 3.39 16.00 4.36
C ARG A 147 2.76 17.05 3.46
N ALA A 148 1.90 16.61 2.56
CA ALA A 148 0.94 17.51 1.93
C ALA A 148 -0.15 17.92 2.92
N PHE A 149 -0.73 16.96 3.66
CA PHE A 149 -1.82 17.19 4.60
C PHE A 149 -1.62 16.52 5.96
N GLN A 150 -2.00 17.22 7.02
CA GLN A 150 -2.15 16.66 8.36
C GLN A 150 -3.55 16.96 8.92
N LEU A 151 -4.28 15.90 9.27
CA LEU A 151 -5.68 15.94 9.66
C LEU A 151 -5.83 15.61 11.15
N GLY A 152 -6.59 16.44 11.86
CA GLY A 152 -6.91 16.29 13.29
C GLY A 152 -8.41 16.42 13.49
N ASN A 153 -8.84 17.46 14.21
CA ASN A 153 -10.24 17.80 14.45
C ASN A 153 -10.93 18.35 13.19
N THR A 154 -11.31 17.47 12.27
CA THR A 154 -11.93 17.85 10.99
C THR A 154 -13.07 16.94 10.61
N ASN A 155 -14.10 17.47 9.98
CA ASN A 155 -15.21 16.67 9.46
C ASN A 155 -15.88 17.21 8.21
N ASN A 156 -16.66 16.35 7.55
CA ASN A 156 -17.36 16.61 6.30
C ASN A 156 -16.42 17.23 5.26
N PHE A 157 -15.41 16.48 4.84
CA PHE A 157 -14.35 17.00 3.97
C PHE A 157 -14.12 16.17 2.72
N LYS A 158 -13.49 16.79 1.71
CA LYS A 158 -13.01 16.08 0.52
C LYS A 158 -11.61 16.52 0.11
N LEU A 159 -10.72 15.55 -0.10
CA LEU A 159 -9.41 15.72 -0.72
C LEU A 159 -9.39 14.94 -2.03
N ALA A 160 -9.09 15.59 -3.15
CA ALA A 160 -9.07 14.91 -4.44
C ALA A 160 -8.09 15.50 -5.46
N ASP A 161 -7.77 14.67 -6.46
CA ASP A 161 -7.16 15.07 -7.72
C ASP A 161 -5.75 15.68 -7.57
N PHE A 162 -4.84 14.97 -6.93
CA PHE A 162 -3.42 15.38 -6.92
C PHE A 162 -2.44 14.22 -6.89
N ILE A 163 -1.21 14.53 -7.29
CA ILE A 163 -0.05 13.66 -7.21
C ILE A 163 1.00 14.25 -6.28
N ILE A 164 1.67 13.37 -5.54
CA ILE A 164 2.85 13.68 -4.74
C ILE A 164 4.07 13.15 -5.49
N LEU A 165 4.99 14.03 -5.84
CA LEU A 165 6.32 13.65 -6.30
C LEU A 165 7.23 13.63 -5.07
N ASP A 166 7.48 12.45 -4.52
CA ASP A 166 8.28 12.26 -3.32
C ASP A 166 9.73 11.93 -3.69
N ASN A 167 10.61 11.94 -2.69
CA ASN A 167 11.97 11.43 -2.74
C ASN A 167 12.30 10.69 -1.45
N TYR A 168 11.52 9.65 -1.13
CA TYR A 168 11.68 8.85 0.09
C TYR A 168 11.65 9.71 1.36
N THR A 169 10.82 10.75 1.39
CA THR A 169 10.65 11.58 2.59
C THR A 169 9.96 10.80 3.71
N LYS A 170 10.15 11.25 4.95
CA LYS A 170 9.42 10.73 6.11
C LYS A 170 8.04 11.31 6.18
N PHE A 171 7.15 10.45 6.68
CA PHE A 171 5.71 10.63 6.82
C PHE A 171 4.92 10.30 5.57
N ASN A 172 3.68 9.88 5.79
CA ASN A 172 2.75 9.68 4.70
C ASN A 172 2.30 11.04 4.20
N ALA A 173 2.16 11.21 2.89
CA ALA A 173 1.78 12.49 2.31
C ALA A 173 0.49 13.08 2.92
N ILE A 174 -0.43 12.20 3.33
CA ILE A 174 -1.59 12.54 4.16
C ILE A 174 -1.54 11.71 5.43
N SER A 175 -1.62 12.37 6.60
CA SER A 175 -1.73 11.68 7.88
C SER A 175 -2.92 12.18 8.70
N ALA A 176 -3.61 11.26 9.40
CA ALA A 176 -4.66 11.60 10.36
C ALA A 176 -4.32 11.06 11.77
N GLY A 177 -4.52 11.89 12.79
CA GLY A 177 -4.29 11.58 14.20
C GLY A 177 -5.32 12.20 15.13
N ALA A 178 -5.35 11.74 16.39
CA ALA A 178 -6.14 12.37 17.44
C ALA A 178 -5.39 13.58 18.00
N VAL A 179 -6.15 14.61 18.35
CA VAL A 179 -5.66 15.86 18.94
C VAL A 179 -6.56 16.25 20.12
N GLY A 180 -6.13 17.24 20.90
CA GLY A 180 -6.82 17.71 22.10
C GLY A 180 -6.00 17.49 23.37
N ASP A 181 -6.61 17.84 24.50
CA ASP A 181 -6.07 17.60 25.84
C ASP A 181 -6.44 16.18 26.29
N ALA A 182 -5.53 15.49 26.97
CA ALA A 182 -5.77 14.13 27.48
C ALA A 182 -6.89 14.05 28.55
N SER A 183 -7.29 15.20 29.11
CA SER A 183 -8.40 15.31 30.06
C SER A 183 -9.78 15.46 29.40
N GLU A 184 -9.83 15.69 28.09
CA GLU A 184 -11.06 15.88 27.30
C GLU A 184 -11.22 14.75 26.27
N PRO A 185 -12.45 14.52 25.74
CA PRO A 185 -12.65 13.57 24.66
C PRO A 185 -11.76 13.87 23.45
N ALA A 186 -11.22 12.81 22.85
CA ALA A 186 -10.35 12.91 21.70
C ALA A 186 -11.03 13.61 20.51
N LEU A 187 -10.32 14.54 19.88
CA LEU A 187 -10.76 15.21 18.67
C LEU A 187 -10.04 14.60 17.48
N PHE A 188 -10.76 14.19 16.45
CA PHE A 188 -10.18 13.47 15.32
C PHE A 188 -11.06 13.55 14.07
N THR A 189 -10.55 13.01 12.97
CA THR A 189 -11.12 13.11 11.63
C THR A 189 -12.37 12.23 11.47
N LYS A 190 -13.48 12.81 10.98
CA LYS A 190 -14.75 12.08 10.73
C LYS A 190 -15.39 12.50 9.42
N PHE A 191 -16.16 11.66 8.74
CA PHE A 191 -16.92 12.01 7.53
C PHE A 191 -16.03 12.65 6.44
N GLY A 192 -15.40 11.83 5.61
CA GLY A 192 -14.61 12.37 4.51
C GLY A 192 -14.40 11.45 3.33
N ILE A 193 -14.12 12.07 2.18
CA ILE A 193 -13.71 11.39 0.94
C ILE A 193 -12.29 11.80 0.60
N ILE A 194 -11.42 10.80 0.38
CA ILE A 194 -10.06 10.98 -0.11
C ILE A 194 -9.94 10.15 -1.39
N GLU A 195 -9.82 10.80 -2.54
CA GLU A 195 -9.88 10.08 -3.82
C GLU A 195 -9.02 10.61 -4.95
N ASN A 196 -8.73 9.75 -5.92
CA ASN A 196 -7.97 10.10 -7.14
C ASN A 196 -6.60 10.72 -6.80
N LEU A 197 -5.82 10.03 -5.98
CA LEU A 197 -4.52 10.51 -5.51
C LEU A 197 -3.39 9.53 -5.87
N ASP A 198 -2.23 10.08 -6.20
CA ASP A 198 -1.01 9.30 -6.47
C ASP A 198 0.16 9.73 -5.58
N THR A 199 1.07 8.81 -5.25
CA THR A 199 2.41 9.14 -4.78
C THR A 199 3.49 8.41 -5.58
N LYS A 200 4.66 9.02 -5.72
CA LYS A 200 5.83 8.49 -6.44
C LYS A 200 7.07 8.49 -5.55
N ASN A 201 7.85 7.41 -5.59
CA ASN A 201 9.08 7.22 -4.81
C ASN A 201 8.89 7.36 -3.29
N ALA A 202 7.81 6.79 -2.76
CA ALA A 202 7.57 6.86 -1.33
C ALA A 202 8.50 5.94 -0.54
N HIS A 203 8.83 6.38 0.67
CA HIS A 203 9.64 5.65 1.65
C HIS A 203 8.91 4.39 2.14
N TYR A 204 9.61 3.26 2.33
CA TYR A 204 9.02 1.98 2.77
C TYR A 204 8.11 2.12 4.00
N GLY A 205 8.61 2.76 5.07
CA GLY A 205 7.87 2.97 6.31
C GLY A 205 6.70 3.96 6.23
N TYR A 206 6.51 4.63 5.10
CA TYR A 206 5.50 5.67 4.87
C TYR A 206 4.75 5.41 3.56
N GLY A 207 4.41 6.43 2.77
CA GLY A 207 3.52 6.26 1.62
C GLY A 207 2.57 7.42 1.37
N LEU A 208 1.40 7.09 0.82
CA LEU A 208 0.40 8.10 0.47
C LEU A 208 -0.47 8.47 1.68
N ILE A 209 -1.11 7.48 2.31
CA ILE A 209 -2.05 7.70 3.41
C ILE A 209 -1.60 6.95 4.65
N GLN A 210 -1.59 7.63 5.81
CA GLN A 210 -1.69 6.95 7.10
C GLN A 210 -2.79 7.51 7.97
N PHE A 211 -3.71 6.65 8.38
CA PHE A 211 -4.72 6.97 9.39
C PHE A 211 -4.42 6.17 10.65
N GLN A 212 -4.17 6.89 11.75
CA GLN A 212 -4.08 6.29 13.07
C GLN A 212 -5.45 6.21 13.74
N VAL A 213 -6.33 7.15 13.39
CA VAL A 213 -7.72 7.24 13.81
C VAL A 213 -8.54 7.89 12.69
N GLY A 214 -9.79 7.49 12.54
CA GLY A 214 -10.73 8.14 11.62
C GLY A 214 -12.03 7.35 11.52
N GLN A 215 -13.15 8.07 11.42
CA GLN A 215 -14.48 7.44 11.36
C GLN A 215 -15.26 7.88 10.14
N ASP A 216 -15.97 6.94 9.51
CA ASP A 216 -16.85 7.21 8.37
C ASP A 216 -16.06 7.87 7.22
N ILE A 217 -15.04 7.15 6.72
CA ILE A 217 -14.11 7.64 5.70
C ILE A 217 -14.16 6.75 4.46
N LEU A 218 -14.20 7.37 3.28
CA LEU A 218 -14.06 6.69 2.00
C LEU A 218 -12.72 7.05 1.33
N PHE A 219 -11.94 6.02 1.05
CA PHE A 219 -10.75 6.06 0.20
C PHE A 219 -11.06 5.46 -1.17
N ARG A 220 -10.80 6.16 -2.27
CA ARG A 220 -11.13 5.64 -3.60
C ARG A 220 -10.10 6.03 -4.67
N ASN A 221 -9.70 5.10 -5.54
CA ASN A 221 -8.77 5.38 -6.65
C ASN A 221 -7.43 5.96 -6.15
N LEU A 222 -6.72 5.19 -5.31
CA LEU A 222 -5.43 5.58 -4.77
C LEU A 222 -4.32 4.73 -5.40
N SER A 223 -3.20 5.36 -5.76
CA SER A 223 -2.04 4.67 -6.31
C SER A 223 -0.74 5.10 -5.64
N GLY A 224 0.06 4.14 -5.17
CA GLY A 224 1.38 4.41 -4.62
C GLY A 224 2.47 3.68 -5.37
N GLU A 225 3.52 4.41 -5.72
CA GLU A 225 4.81 3.84 -6.09
C GLU A 225 5.80 4.00 -4.92
N GLY A 226 6.27 2.87 -4.38
CA GLY A 226 6.95 2.84 -3.10
C GLY A 226 5.99 2.91 -1.89
N GLY A 227 6.49 2.55 -0.70
CA GLY A 227 5.78 2.66 0.57
C GLY A 227 4.47 1.87 0.64
N VAL A 228 3.54 2.38 1.45
CA VAL A 228 2.19 1.86 1.63
C VAL A 228 1.17 2.87 1.09
N THR A 229 0.27 2.43 0.22
CA THR A 229 -0.72 3.36 -0.37
C THR A 229 -1.80 3.75 0.64
N LEU A 230 -2.44 2.76 1.28
CA LEU A 230 -3.42 2.96 2.35
C LEU A 230 -2.97 2.25 3.63
N ARG A 231 -2.42 3.03 4.57
CA ARG A 231 -1.89 2.52 5.84
C ARG A 231 -2.83 2.83 6.99
N LEU A 232 -3.55 1.81 7.46
CA LEU A 232 -4.41 1.88 8.64
C LEU A 232 -3.62 1.32 9.83
N GLU A 233 -2.80 2.19 10.42
CA GLU A 233 -1.90 1.84 11.52
C GLU A 233 -1.97 2.85 12.66
N SER A 234 -2.33 2.35 13.85
CA SER A 234 -2.49 3.12 15.10
C SER A 234 -1.32 2.95 16.07
N GLY A 235 -0.09 3.12 15.58
CA GLY A 235 1.13 2.81 16.34
C GLY A 235 1.74 3.93 17.17
N TYR A 236 1.18 5.15 17.18
CA TYR A 236 1.69 6.25 17.98
C TYR A 236 1.35 6.08 19.47
N SER A 237 2.34 6.27 20.35
CA SER A 237 2.17 6.11 21.80
C SER A 237 1.11 7.05 22.36
N GLY A 238 1.11 8.33 21.98
CA GLY A 238 0.12 9.28 22.50
C GLY A 238 -1.33 8.94 22.13
N LEU A 239 -1.57 8.25 21.01
CA LEU A 239 -2.91 7.74 20.69
C LEU A 239 -3.27 6.53 21.55
N ALA A 240 -2.32 5.62 21.79
CA ALA A 240 -2.53 4.48 22.67
C ALA A 240 -2.82 4.91 24.11
N ASP A 241 -2.11 5.93 24.61
CA ASP A 241 -2.30 6.49 25.96
C ASP A 241 -3.69 7.11 26.09
N LEU A 242 -4.10 7.89 25.08
CA LEU A 242 -5.45 8.44 25.01
C LEU A 242 -6.51 7.33 24.96
N TYR A 243 -6.24 6.25 24.23
CA TYR A 243 -7.14 5.12 24.12
C TYR A 243 -7.37 4.40 25.46
N VAL A 244 -6.47 4.54 26.45
CA VAL A 244 -6.68 3.95 27.78
C VAL A 244 -7.93 4.55 28.44
N THR A 245 -8.12 5.86 28.34
CA THR A 245 -9.21 6.60 29.01
C THR A 245 -10.40 6.87 28.09
N ASP A 246 -10.17 7.13 26.81
CA ASP A 246 -11.20 7.38 25.80
C ASP A 246 -11.13 6.29 24.72
N LYS A 247 -12.15 5.42 24.66
CA LYS A 247 -12.22 4.33 23.68
C LYS A 247 -12.79 4.76 22.32
N THR A 248 -13.11 6.04 22.13
CA THR A 248 -13.70 6.55 20.88
C THR A 248 -12.74 6.84 19.71
N PRO A 249 -11.43 7.15 19.88
CA PRO A 249 -10.53 7.48 18.79
C PRO A 249 -9.99 6.21 18.12
N ILE A 250 -10.88 5.54 17.38
CA ILE A 250 -10.59 4.32 16.62
C ILE A 250 -10.78 4.54 15.11
N ILE A 251 -10.18 3.66 14.32
CA ILE A 251 -10.47 3.46 12.90
C ILE A 251 -11.77 2.65 12.83
N ASN A 252 -12.85 3.25 12.34
CA ASN A 252 -14.14 2.57 12.24
C ASN A 252 -14.98 3.08 11.06
N ASN A 253 -15.78 2.20 10.45
CA ASN A 253 -16.56 2.50 9.25
C ASN A 253 -15.69 3.12 8.14
N VAL A 254 -14.53 2.52 7.89
CA VAL A 254 -13.61 2.96 6.84
C VAL A 254 -13.76 2.07 5.62
N TYR A 255 -13.89 2.70 4.46
CA TYR A 255 -14.10 2.03 3.18
C TYR A 255 -12.98 2.36 2.21
N GLY A 256 -12.50 1.36 1.47
CA GLY A 256 -11.48 1.52 0.43
C GLY A 256 -11.92 0.89 -0.89
N ARG A 257 -11.76 1.58 -2.02
CA ARG A 257 -12.08 1.03 -3.35
C ARG A 257 -10.96 1.37 -4.34
N ASN A 258 -10.51 0.38 -5.11
CA ASN A 258 -9.50 0.59 -6.15
C ASN A 258 -8.21 1.19 -5.56
N ILE A 259 -7.49 0.38 -4.78
CA ILE A 259 -6.24 0.77 -4.12
C ILE A 259 -5.10 -0.01 -4.74
N SER A 260 -4.05 0.69 -5.19
CA SER A 260 -2.97 0.06 -5.95
C SER A 260 -1.58 0.39 -5.40
N CYS A 261 -0.69 -0.59 -5.45
CA CYS A 261 0.74 -0.43 -5.16
C CYS A 261 1.57 -0.87 -6.37
N THR A 262 2.65 -0.14 -6.65
CA THR A 262 3.71 -0.55 -7.58
C THR A 262 5.07 -0.38 -6.91
N ASN A 263 5.97 -1.37 -7.02
CA ASN A 263 7.35 -1.26 -6.53
C ASN A 263 7.46 -0.78 -5.07
N GLY A 264 6.51 -1.17 -4.22
CA GLY A 264 6.39 -0.68 -2.85
C GLY A 264 6.28 -1.80 -1.83
N ALA A 265 5.89 -1.44 -0.61
CA ALA A 265 5.58 -2.40 0.43
C ALA A 265 4.18 -2.99 0.16
N HIS A 266 3.13 -2.18 0.28
CA HIS A 266 1.74 -2.65 0.22
C HIS A 266 0.77 -1.66 -0.42
N ALA A 267 -0.30 -2.16 -1.06
CA ALA A 267 -1.44 -1.32 -1.41
C ALA A 267 -2.26 -0.99 -0.16
N VAL A 268 -2.52 -1.99 0.69
CA VAL A 268 -3.28 -1.83 1.95
C VAL A 268 -2.53 -2.47 3.11
N MET A 269 -2.46 -1.78 4.24
CA MET A 269 -1.93 -2.31 5.50
C MET A 269 -2.91 -2.09 6.64
N LEU A 270 -3.23 -3.15 7.38
CA LEU A 270 -3.93 -3.12 8.66
C LEU A 270 -2.92 -3.44 9.77
N SER A 271 -2.81 -2.58 10.79
CA SER A 271 -1.93 -2.82 11.93
C SER A 271 -2.47 -2.10 13.19
N PRO A 272 -3.20 -2.80 14.06
CA PRO A 272 -3.95 -2.17 15.16
C PRO A 272 -3.07 -1.80 16.38
N HIS A 273 -1.82 -2.30 16.46
CA HIS A 273 -0.93 -2.11 17.62
C HIS A 273 -1.65 -2.45 18.94
N THR A 274 -2.02 -1.47 19.76
CA THR A 274 -2.65 -1.66 21.08
C THR A 274 -4.11 -1.21 21.13
N ILE A 275 -4.77 -1.01 19.99
CA ILE A 275 -6.10 -0.41 19.91
C ILE A 275 -7.07 -1.39 19.25
N THR A 276 -8.20 -1.65 19.91
CA THR A 276 -9.30 -2.40 19.30
C THR A 276 -10.06 -1.48 18.35
N GLN A 277 -9.91 -1.75 17.06
CA GLN A 277 -10.48 -1.00 15.96
C GLN A 277 -11.85 -1.56 15.57
N GLY A 278 -12.60 -0.72 14.85
CA GLY A 278 -13.90 -1.08 14.30
C GLY A 278 -13.79 -1.75 12.93
N ILE A 279 -14.78 -1.45 12.08
CA ILE A 279 -14.94 -2.06 10.76
C ILE A 279 -14.10 -1.34 9.71
N VAL A 280 -13.42 -2.12 8.88
CA VAL A 280 -12.79 -1.69 7.63
C VAL A 280 -13.29 -2.54 6.47
N ASP A 281 -13.65 -1.94 5.33
CA ASP A 281 -14.11 -2.63 4.12
C ASP A 281 -13.32 -2.13 2.90
N VAL A 282 -12.25 -2.84 2.51
CA VAL A 282 -11.43 -2.48 1.33
C VAL A 282 -11.58 -3.52 0.23
N ARG A 283 -11.86 -3.06 -0.98
CA ARG A 283 -12.08 -3.92 -2.14
C ARG A 283 -11.35 -3.40 -3.37
N ASP A 284 -11.10 -4.31 -4.31
CA ASP A 284 -10.46 -4.05 -5.59
C ASP A 284 -9.03 -3.54 -5.38
N ILE A 285 -8.17 -4.45 -4.94
CA ILE A 285 -6.80 -4.15 -4.51
C ILE A 285 -5.82 -4.74 -5.49
N THR A 286 -4.89 -3.93 -6.00
CA THR A 286 -3.87 -4.39 -6.96
C THR A 286 -2.47 -4.15 -6.43
N GLY A 287 -1.62 -5.17 -6.44
CA GLY A 287 -0.17 -5.02 -6.18
C GLY A 287 0.63 -5.47 -7.40
N ILE A 288 1.53 -4.62 -7.90
CA ILE A 288 2.46 -4.96 -8.97
C ILE A 288 3.88 -4.80 -8.44
N SER A 289 4.61 -5.91 -8.32
CA SER A 289 5.96 -5.88 -7.77
C SER A 289 6.02 -5.21 -6.38
N CYS A 290 5.06 -5.50 -5.50
CA CYS A 290 5.08 -5.04 -4.10
C CYS A 290 5.51 -6.18 -3.16
N GLU A 291 5.94 -5.86 -1.93
CA GLU A 291 6.29 -6.89 -0.92
C GLU A 291 5.12 -7.87 -0.78
N ALA A 292 3.93 -7.29 -0.57
CA ALA A 292 2.64 -7.96 -0.78
C ALA A 292 1.59 -6.93 -1.19
N ALA A 293 0.50 -7.32 -1.86
CA ALA A 293 -0.57 -6.37 -2.17
C ALA A 293 -1.28 -5.91 -0.89
N VAL A 294 -1.50 -6.82 0.07
CA VAL A 294 -2.14 -6.53 1.36
C VAL A 294 -1.28 -7.05 2.52
N SER A 295 -1.21 -6.28 3.61
CA SER A 295 -0.63 -6.70 4.88
C SER A 295 -1.64 -6.57 6.03
N ILE A 296 -1.86 -7.65 6.77
CA ILE A 296 -2.76 -7.72 7.94
C ILE A 296 -1.93 -8.16 9.13
N ASN A 297 -1.62 -7.23 10.03
CA ASN A 297 -0.72 -7.45 11.16
C ASN A 297 -1.49 -7.62 12.46
N PHE A 298 -1.04 -8.51 13.32
CA PHE A 298 -1.54 -8.69 14.68
C PHE A 298 -1.30 -7.44 15.55
N GLY A 299 -2.09 -7.27 16.60
CA GLY A 299 -1.81 -6.29 17.66
C GLY A 299 -0.70 -6.76 18.59
N PHE A 300 0.05 -5.85 19.17
CA PHE A 300 1.12 -6.19 20.11
C PHE A 300 1.39 -5.04 21.09
N LEU A 301 1.85 -5.41 22.29
CA LEU A 301 2.38 -4.47 23.29
C LEU A 301 3.82 -4.07 22.94
N SER A 302 4.17 -2.81 23.15
CA SER A 302 5.49 -2.27 22.84
C SER A 302 6.16 -1.67 24.08
N ALA A 303 7.05 -2.45 24.71
CA ALA A 303 7.82 -2.01 25.87
C ALA A 303 8.62 -0.72 25.61
N ASP A 304 9.23 -0.61 24.41
CA ASP A 304 10.00 0.58 24.00
C ASP A 304 9.15 1.86 23.90
N LYS A 305 7.82 1.71 23.84
CA LYS A 305 6.85 2.82 23.80
C LYS A 305 6.12 3.00 25.14
N GLY A 306 6.51 2.28 26.18
CA GLY A 306 5.81 2.27 27.48
C GLY A 306 4.46 1.56 27.47
N GLN A 307 4.11 0.86 26.38
CA GLN A 307 2.81 0.22 26.20
C GLN A 307 2.82 -1.19 26.78
N THR A 308 2.78 -1.29 28.10
CA THR A 308 2.77 -2.57 28.83
C THR A 308 1.49 -2.73 29.65
N THR A 309 1.17 -3.96 30.06
CA THR A 309 0.06 -4.26 30.96
C THR A 309 0.23 -3.60 32.34
N PRO A 310 -0.85 -3.25 33.08
CA PRO A 310 -2.26 -3.60 32.80
C PRO A 310 -3.04 -2.58 31.96
N ASP A 311 -2.47 -1.40 31.67
CA ASP A 311 -3.24 -0.28 31.11
C ASP A 311 -3.46 -0.40 29.60
N HIS A 312 -2.57 -1.11 28.90
CA HIS A 312 -2.69 -1.39 27.48
C HIS A 312 -3.00 -2.87 27.20
N SER A 313 -3.67 -3.11 26.09
CA SER A 313 -3.95 -4.43 25.53
C SER A 313 -3.51 -4.48 24.07
N GLU A 314 -3.35 -5.67 23.53
CA GLU A 314 -3.14 -5.84 22.10
C GLU A 314 -4.40 -5.47 21.30
N GLY A 315 -4.19 -4.79 20.19
CA GLY A 315 -5.24 -4.29 19.32
C GLY A 315 -5.71 -5.34 18.32
N THR A 316 -6.90 -5.12 17.78
CA THR A 316 -7.51 -5.97 16.75
C THR A 316 -8.30 -5.09 15.78
N PHE A 317 -8.70 -5.64 14.62
CA PHE A 317 -9.81 -5.09 13.85
C PHE A 317 -11.05 -5.98 14.04
N SER A 318 -12.23 -5.41 13.82
CA SER A 318 -13.49 -6.16 13.89
C SER A 318 -13.48 -7.33 12.91
N GLU A 319 -14.06 -8.46 13.32
CA GLU A 319 -14.25 -9.65 12.46
C GLU A 319 -15.16 -9.41 11.26
N ASP A 320 -15.99 -8.37 11.33
CA ASP A 320 -16.82 -7.89 10.22
C ASP A 320 -16.03 -7.06 9.20
N SER A 321 -14.72 -6.89 9.38
CA SER A 321 -13.88 -6.24 8.38
C SER A 321 -13.75 -7.10 7.11
N VAL A 322 -13.62 -6.45 5.96
CA VAL A 322 -13.56 -7.09 4.64
C VAL A 322 -12.33 -6.61 3.89
N ILE A 323 -11.57 -7.56 3.36
CA ILE A 323 -10.59 -7.36 2.30
C ILE A 323 -11.01 -8.27 1.14
N ALA A 324 -11.35 -7.71 -0.03
CA ALA A 324 -11.83 -8.51 -1.15
C ALA A 324 -11.26 -8.08 -2.51
N ASN A 325 -11.26 -9.00 -3.47
CA ASN A 325 -10.78 -8.78 -4.84
C ASN A 325 -9.32 -8.31 -4.86
N VAL A 326 -8.44 -9.14 -4.31
CA VAL A 326 -7.00 -8.87 -4.29
C VAL A 326 -6.38 -9.51 -5.52
N PHE A 327 -5.67 -8.72 -6.32
CA PHE A 327 -4.85 -9.20 -7.42
C PHE A 327 -3.39 -8.78 -7.23
N ALA A 328 -2.47 -9.75 -7.23
CA ALA A 328 -1.05 -9.48 -7.14
C ALA A 328 -0.29 -9.99 -8.37
N THR A 329 0.58 -9.15 -8.93
CA THR A 329 1.53 -9.52 -9.99
C THR A 329 2.93 -9.51 -9.41
N TYR A 330 3.61 -10.64 -9.53
CA TYR A 330 5.00 -10.79 -9.14
C TYR A 330 5.90 -9.78 -9.89
N GLY A 331 6.90 -9.27 -9.19
CA GLY A 331 8.03 -8.55 -9.78
C GLY A 331 9.25 -8.60 -8.86
N THR A 332 10.34 -8.00 -9.31
CA THR A 332 11.66 -8.01 -8.62
C THR A 332 12.06 -6.65 -8.05
N ASP A 333 11.14 -5.70 -8.07
CA ASP A 333 11.38 -4.30 -7.72
C ASP A 333 10.60 -3.88 -6.47
N ALA A 334 10.12 -4.84 -5.67
CA ALA A 334 9.44 -4.57 -4.41
C ALA A 334 10.40 -3.95 -3.39
N GLN A 335 9.87 -3.12 -2.50
CA GLN A 335 10.60 -2.69 -1.31
C GLN A 335 10.34 -3.71 -0.19
N VAL A 336 11.38 -4.42 0.26
CA VAL A 336 11.26 -5.48 1.28
C VAL A 336 12.19 -5.20 2.45
N ARG A 337 11.68 -5.24 3.68
CA ARG A 337 12.51 -5.08 4.90
C ARG A 337 13.40 -6.29 5.15
N SER A 338 14.56 -6.06 5.78
CA SER A 338 15.53 -7.11 6.13
C SER A 338 14.91 -8.31 6.84
N ALA A 339 14.05 -8.06 7.83
CA ALA A 339 13.37 -9.10 8.61
C ALA A 339 12.43 -9.99 7.78
N ARG A 340 12.04 -9.55 6.57
CA ARG A 340 11.12 -10.27 5.68
C ARG A 340 11.84 -10.97 4.53
N LEU A 341 13.14 -10.72 4.34
CA LEU A 341 13.95 -11.41 3.32
C LEU A 341 14.01 -12.92 3.53
N ARG A 342 13.79 -13.39 4.77
CA ARG A 342 13.65 -14.82 5.11
C ARG A 342 12.53 -15.52 4.33
N HIS A 343 11.51 -14.78 3.88
CA HIS A 343 10.39 -15.33 3.14
C HIS A 343 10.64 -15.40 1.62
N ILE A 344 11.83 -15.00 1.15
CA ILE A 344 12.20 -15.12 -0.26
C ILE A 344 12.74 -16.52 -0.49
N PRO A 345 12.14 -17.32 -1.40
CA PRO A 345 12.65 -18.64 -1.73
C PRO A 345 14.12 -18.61 -2.16
N CYS A 346 14.88 -19.65 -1.82
CA CYS A 346 16.34 -19.68 -2.09
C CYS A 346 16.68 -19.36 -3.54
N ALA A 347 15.87 -19.91 -4.44
CA ALA A 347 15.96 -19.77 -5.87
C ALA A 347 15.87 -18.31 -6.35
N LEU A 348 15.30 -17.39 -5.56
CA LEU A 348 15.06 -16.00 -5.93
C LEU A 348 15.96 -14.99 -5.19
N ARG A 349 16.83 -15.44 -4.28
CA ARG A 349 17.65 -14.53 -3.46
C ARG A 349 18.65 -13.68 -4.26
N ASN A 350 19.03 -14.14 -5.45
CA ASN A 350 19.90 -13.37 -6.36
C ASN A 350 19.23 -12.11 -6.94
N TYR A 351 17.93 -11.93 -6.74
CA TYR A 351 17.20 -10.71 -7.11
C TYR A 351 17.12 -9.68 -5.97
N ILE A 352 17.65 -10.01 -4.79
CA ILE A 352 17.76 -9.05 -3.69
C ILE A 352 18.94 -8.12 -3.99
N SER A 353 18.70 -6.80 -3.95
CA SER A 353 19.75 -5.81 -4.06
C SER A 353 20.77 -5.95 -2.93
N ALA A 354 22.06 -5.81 -3.27
CA ALA A 354 23.13 -5.78 -2.27
C ALA A 354 23.08 -4.51 -1.41
N GLU A 355 22.54 -3.42 -1.95
CA GLU A 355 22.40 -2.13 -1.29
C GLU A 355 20.96 -1.91 -0.86
N LYS A 356 20.80 -1.23 0.29
CA LYS A 356 19.51 -0.73 0.73
C LYS A 356 19.01 0.37 -0.21
N ASN A 357 17.69 0.53 -0.26
CA ASN A 357 17.06 1.66 -0.91
C ASN A 357 17.37 2.98 -0.16
N LEU A 358 17.06 4.11 -0.81
CA LEU A 358 17.29 5.46 -0.26
C LEU A 358 16.51 5.74 1.04
N ASP A 359 15.51 4.93 1.37
CA ASP A 359 14.83 4.96 2.65
C ASP A 359 15.65 4.40 3.83
N ASP A 360 16.79 3.74 3.59
CA ASP A 360 17.64 3.07 4.59
C ASP A 360 16.90 1.98 5.44
N GLU A 361 15.70 1.58 5.04
CA GLU A 361 14.88 0.58 5.73
C GLU A 361 14.68 -0.69 4.91
N SER A 362 14.60 -0.56 3.58
CA SER A 362 14.21 -1.62 2.68
C SER A 362 15.28 -1.94 1.64
N TYR A 363 15.13 -3.10 1.01
CA TYR A 363 15.91 -3.55 -0.13
C TYR A 363 14.97 -3.68 -1.32
N LYS A 364 15.49 -3.39 -2.51
CA LYS A 364 14.86 -3.84 -3.75
C LYS A 364 14.94 -5.37 -3.81
N ALA A 365 13.80 -6.05 -3.91
CA ALA A 365 13.72 -7.51 -3.87
C ALA A 365 12.47 -8.06 -4.59
N PRO A 366 12.38 -9.39 -4.80
CA PRO A 366 11.17 -10.05 -5.25
C PRO A 366 9.94 -9.79 -4.37
N SER A 367 8.77 -9.71 -5.01
CA SER A 367 7.48 -9.85 -4.33
C SER A 367 7.42 -11.16 -3.56
N LEU A 368 6.88 -11.12 -2.34
CA LEU A 368 6.84 -12.27 -1.44
C LEU A 368 5.57 -13.09 -1.63
N ALA A 369 4.41 -12.43 -1.55
CA ALA A 369 3.11 -13.06 -1.72
C ALA A 369 2.02 -12.04 -2.05
N PRO A 370 0.84 -12.49 -2.52
CA PRO A 370 -0.33 -11.62 -2.65
C PRO A 370 -0.77 -10.97 -1.33
N VAL A 371 -0.85 -11.74 -0.25
CA VAL A 371 -1.30 -11.27 1.05
C VAL A 371 -0.36 -11.73 2.16
N TYR A 372 0.02 -10.79 3.01
CA TYR A 372 0.77 -11.03 4.23
C TYR A 372 -0.19 -11.02 5.42
N TYR A 373 -0.62 -12.19 5.90
CA TYR A 373 -1.67 -12.32 6.92
C TYR A 373 -1.10 -12.86 8.23
N LEU A 374 -0.58 -11.95 9.06
CA LEU A 374 0.02 -12.28 10.35
C LEU A 374 -0.94 -12.24 11.54
N ALA A 375 -2.15 -11.71 11.38
CA ALA A 375 -3.11 -11.65 12.49
C ALA A 375 -3.90 -12.94 12.75
N LEU A 376 -3.71 -14.01 11.97
CA LEU A 376 -4.45 -15.26 12.16
C LEU A 376 -4.13 -15.93 13.50
N GLU A 377 -5.12 -16.59 14.08
CA GLU A 377 -5.06 -17.23 15.42
C GLU A 377 -3.93 -18.26 15.58
N ASP A 378 -3.47 -18.86 14.48
CA ASP A 378 -2.34 -19.80 14.46
C ASP A 378 -0.95 -19.12 14.48
N TYR A 379 -0.90 -17.79 14.65
CA TYR A 379 0.33 -17.00 14.73
C TYR A 379 1.04 -17.19 16.09
N VAL A 380 2.24 -17.77 16.09
CA VAL A 380 3.01 -18.09 17.32
C VAL A 380 4.11 -17.07 17.63
N SER A 381 4.58 -16.25 16.68
CA SER A 381 5.67 -15.34 17.03
C SER A 381 5.24 -14.21 17.96
N LYS A 382 6.15 -13.89 18.89
CA LYS A 382 5.98 -12.94 20.01
C LYS A 382 4.96 -13.31 21.10
N ASN A 383 4.37 -14.51 21.14
CA ASN A 383 3.43 -14.90 22.20
C ASN A 383 2.28 -13.88 22.37
N SER A 384 1.69 -13.40 21.27
CA SER A 384 0.61 -12.40 21.33
C SER A 384 -0.74 -12.95 20.84
N PRO A 385 -1.28 -14.03 21.46
CA PRO A 385 -2.56 -14.59 21.04
C PRO A 385 -3.72 -13.59 21.21
N ALA A 386 -3.61 -12.66 22.17
CA ALA A 386 -4.61 -11.63 22.40
C ALA A 386 -4.70 -10.58 21.26
N GLY A 387 -3.64 -10.40 20.48
CA GLY A 387 -3.60 -9.50 19.33
C GLY A 387 -3.99 -10.15 18.00
N SER A 388 -4.33 -11.44 18.02
CA SER A 388 -4.79 -12.17 16.84
C SER A 388 -6.25 -11.86 16.55
N TYR A 389 -6.61 -11.76 15.27
CA TYR A 389 -7.97 -11.53 14.80
C TYR A 389 -8.18 -12.03 13.37
N LYS A 390 -9.42 -12.43 13.09
CA LYS A 390 -9.85 -12.85 11.76
C LYS A 390 -10.68 -11.75 11.11
N ILE A 391 -10.56 -11.60 9.80
CA ILE A 391 -11.44 -10.77 8.98
C ILE A 391 -11.97 -11.59 7.80
N VAL A 392 -12.94 -11.06 7.06
CA VAL A 392 -13.36 -11.64 5.78
C VAL A 392 -12.31 -11.31 4.72
N LEU A 393 -11.63 -12.35 4.20
CA LEU A 393 -10.69 -12.27 3.08
C LEU A 393 -11.24 -13.09 1.92
N GLU A 394 -11.49 -12.46 0.77
CA GLU A 394 -12.14 -13.11 -0.37
C GLU A 394 -11.51 -12.74 -1.71
N ASN A 395 -11.53 -13.69 -2.65
CA ASN A 395 -11.08 -13.52 -4.03
C ASN A 395 -9.64 -12.98 -4.12
N VAL A 396 -8.71 -13.73 -3.52
CA VAL A 396 -7.26 -13.49 -3.65
C VAL A 396 -6.76 -14.25 -4.87
N THR A 397 -6.19 -13.54 -5.82
CA THR A 397 -5.66 -14.08 -7.07
C THR A 397 -4.30 -13.47 -7.36
N HIS A 398 -3.48 -14.18 -8.14
CA HIS A 398 -2.14 -13.70 -8.45
C HIS A 398 -1.58 -14.29 -9.73
N SER A 399 -0.52 -13.66 -10.24
CA SER A 399 0.20 -14.11 -11.43
C SER A 399 1.72 -13.94 -11.26
N GLY A 400 2.48 -14.86 -11.84
CA GLY A 400 3.95 -14.81 -11.90
C GLY A 400 4.71 -15.21 -10.63
N PHE A 401 4.02 -15.51 -9.52
CA PHE A 401 4.65 -16.00 -8.29
C PHE A 401 5.13 -17.45 -8.44
N SER A 402 6.13 -17.81 -7.62
CA SER A 402 6.66 -19.18 -7.56
C SER A 402 5.65 -20.20 -7.07
N ASP A 403 5.78 -21.43 -7.55
CA ASP A 403 5.09 -22.59 -6.98
C ASP A 403 5.56 -22.88 -5.53
N GLU A 404 6.69 -22.28 -5.11
CA GLU A 404 7.17 -22.29 -3.71
C GLU A 404 6.43 -21.28 -2.83
N VAL A 405 5.70 -20.33 -3.43
CA VAL A 405 4.73 -19.50 -2.69
C VAL A 405 3.44 -20.30 -2.55
N ARG A 406 2.81 -20.25 -1.38
CA ARG A 406 1.58 -20.99 -1.11
C ARG A 406 0.53 -20.71 -2.18
N ALA A 407 -0.18 -21.76 -2.60
CA ALA A 407 -1.19 -21.69 -3.65
C ALA A 407 -2.41 -20.82 -3.28
N ASP A 408 -2.63 -20.55 -2.00
CA ASP A 408 -3.65 -19.60 -1.52
C ASP A 408 -3.15 -18.15 -1.51
N GLY A 409 -1.90 -17.90 -1.88
CA GLY A 409 -1.30 -16.58 -1.97
C GLY A 409 -1.05 -15.92 -0.62
N LEU A 410 -1.04 -16.69 0.47
CA LEU A 410 -0.84 -16.16 1.81
C LEU A 410 0.60 -16.43 2.29
N ILE A 411 1.23 -15.43 2.90
CA ILE A 411 2.25 -15.69 3.91
C ILE A 411 1.61 -15.55 5.27
N THR A 412 1.68 -16.64 6.01
CA THR A 412 1.39 -16.76 7.44
C THR A 412 2.70 -17.06 8.17
N ASP A 413 2.73 -16.95 9.49
CA ASP A 413 3.95 -17.21 10.28
C ASP A 413 4.21 -18.70 10.57
N GLY A 414 3.62 -19.59 9.78
CA GLY A 414 4.04 -20.98 9.76
C GLY A 414 5.48 -21.07 9.19
N GLY A 415 6.31 -21.95 9.76
CA GLY A 415 7.69 -22.19 9.26
C GLY A 415 7.77 -22.67 7.81
N GLU A 416 6.63 -22.94 7.18
CA GLU A 416 6.48 -23.21 5.75
C GLU A 416 6.74 -22.01 4.85
N ASN A 417 6.63 -20.77 5.34
CA ASN A 417 6.97 -19.57 4.56
C ASN A 417 8.40 -19.07 4.84
N ASP A 418 9.17 -19.84 5.61
CA ASP A 418 10.46 -19.43 6.12
C ASP A 418 11.60 -20.15 5.39
N PHE A 419 12.29 -19.47 4.46
CA PHE A 419 13.30 -20.07 3.59
C PHE A 419 14.71 -19.81 4.13
N GLU A 420 14.95 -19.91 5.43
CA GLU A 420 16.25 -19.52 6.01
C GLU A 420 17.42 -20.45 5.66
N GLY A 421 17.16 -21.71 5.34
CA GLY A 421 18.17 -22.73 5.06
C GLY A 421 18.94 -22.64 3.73
N CYS A 422 18.90 -21.51 3.03
CA CYS A 422 19.52 -21.36 1.70
C CYS A 422 21.04 -21.17 1.73
N ASP A 423 21.57 -20.63 2.82
CA ASP A 423 22.94 -20.12 2.90
C ASP A 423 23.87 -21.14 3.56
N ILE A 424 24.03 -22.29 2.90
CA ILE A 424 24.78 -23.42 3.47
C ILE A 424 26.31 -23.16 3.46
N ASN A 425 26.82 -22.10 2.80
CA ASN A 425 28.27 -21.85 2.70
C ASN A 425 28.76 -20.39 2.68
N GLU A 426 27.91 -19.36 2.67
CA GLU A 426 28.34 -17.95 2.82
C GLU A 426 27.32 -17.19 3.67
N SER A 427 27.79 -16.30 4.55
CA SER A 427 26.99 -15.71 5.64
C SER A 427 25.67 -15.07 5.19
N PRO A 428 24.50 -15.47 5.73
CA PRO A 428 23.29 -14.64 5.68
C PRO A 428 23.53 -13.37 6.48
N ILE A 429 23.46 -12.20 5.85
CA ILE A 429 23.90 -10.96 6.51
C ILE A 429 22.90 -10.44 7.57
N TRP A 430 21.63 -10.91 7.67
CA TRP A 430 20.65 -10.18 8.50
C TRP A 430 19.59 -11.00 9.25
N ILE A 431 19.95 -12.12 9.87
CA ILE A 431 19.00 -12.94 10.67
C ILE A 431 19.47 -13.10 12.12
N LYS A 432 18.58 -12.83 13.08
CA LYS A 432 18.82 -13.04 14.52
C LYS A 432 19.09 -14.52 14.79
N GLY A 433 19.97 -14.81 15.75
CA GLY A 433 20.57 -16.15 15.92
C GLY A 433 19.59 -17.29 16.15
N ASP A 434 18.43 -17.02 16.75
CA ASP A 434 17.48 -18.06 17.16
C ASP A 434 16.50 -18.50 16.05
N ASP A 435 16.42 -17.74 14.95
CA ASP A 435 15.51 -18.04 13.82
C ASP A 435 16.15 -18.99 12.79
N LYS A 436 17.48 -19.15 12.82
CA LYS A 436 18.27 -19.86 11.80
C LYS A 436 17.95 -21.36 11.69
N ASN A 437 17.91 -21.85 10.45
CA ASN A 437 17.93 -23.28 10.07
C ASN A 437 16.66 -24.11 10.39
N THR A 438 15.48 -23.51 10.30
CA THR A 438 14.21 -24.22 10.26
C THR A 438 14.04 -24.97 8.92
N PRO A 439 13.79 -26.30 8.91
CA PRO A 439 13.47 -27.02 7.68
C PRO A 439 12.12 -26.57 7.11
N ASN A 440 12.10 -26.10 5.86
CA ASN A 440 10.88 -25.63 5.21
C ASN A 440 10.35 -26.65 4.19
N PRO A 441 9.10 -27.15 4.33
CA PRO A 441 8.48 -28.08 3.39
C PRO A 441 8.17 -27.52 2.00
N LEU A 442 8.05 -26.19 1.83
CA LEU A 442 7.84 -25.52 0.53
C LEU A 442 9.14 -25.29 -0.23
N GLN A 443 10.29 -25.41 0.43
CA GLN A 443 11.61 -25.26 -0.19
C GLN A 443 11.91 -26.46 -1.09
N THR A 444 11.55 -26.35 -2.37
CA THR A 444 11.70 -27.45 -3.34
C THR A 444 12.90 -27.25 -4.28
N THR A 445 13.43 -26.02 -4.39
CA THR A 445 14.50 -25.70 -5.33
C THR A 445 15.54 -24.71 -4.78
N TYR A 446 16.83 -25.04 -4.96
CA TYR A 446 17.96 -24.15 -4.60
C TYR A 446 18.47 -23.34 -5.81
N THR A 447 17.78 -23.44 -6.94
CA THR A 447 18.15 -22.81 -8.21
C THR A 447 16.91 -22.23 -8.84
N ALA A 448 16.91 -20.93 -9.17
CA ALA A 448 15.86 -20.23 -9.91
C ALA A 448 15.26 -21.10 -11.02
N LEU A 449 14.14 -21.75 -10.76
CA LEU A 449 13.29 -22.23 -11.84
C LEU A 449 12.49 -21.01 -12.29
N SER A 450 12.87 -20.49 -13.45
CA SER A 450 12.33 -19.27 -14.04
C SER A 450 10.82 -19.12 -13.82
N LEU A 451 10.44 -18.17 -12.99
CA LEU A 451 9.07 -17.68 -12.91
C LEU A 451 9.08 -16.25 -13.41
N SER A 452 8.95 -16.14 -14.72
CA SER A 452 7.94 -15.26 -15.27
C SER A 452 7.66 -15.70 -16.70
N VAL A 453 6.45 -15.41 -17.14
CA VAL A 453 5.99 -15.61 -18.51
C VAL A 453 6.61 -14.55 -19.46
N THR A 454 7.48 -13.63 -18.99
CA THR A 454 8.00 -12.54 -19.82
C THR A 454 9.36 -11.94 -19.39
N ASN A 455 10.28 -12.65 -18.74
CA ASN A 455 11.59 -12.06 -18.37
C ASN A 455 12.78 -12.58 -19.18
N PHE A 456 13.30 -11.63 -19.98
CA PHE A 456 14.68 -11.47 -20.38
C PHE A 456 15.68 -11.97 -19.32
N ILE A 457 16.68 -12.73 -19.78
CA ILE A 457 17.94 -12.90 -19.07
C ILE A 457 18.98 -12.12 -19.86
N ASP A 458 19.36 -10.96 -19.34
CA ASP A 458 20.55 -10.25 -19.80
C ASP A 458 21.74 -10.75 -18.98
N THR A 459 22.50 -11.69 -19.55
CA THR A 459 23.88 -11.94 -19.10
C THR A 459 24.83 -11.28 -20.09
N ASN A 460 24.79 -9.95 -20.16
CA ASN A 460 25.66 -9.00 -20.87
C ASN A 460 26.10 -9.27 -22.32
N ASP A 461 25.73 -10.39 -22.97
CA ASP A 461 26.07 -10.67 -24.38
C ASP A 461 25.17 -11.73 -25.06
N ILE A 462 24.26 -12.40 -24.33
CA ILE A 462 23.40 -13.46 -24.87
C ILE A 462 21.99 -13.37 -24.30
N VAL A 463 21.00 -13.29 -25.20
CA VAL A 463 19.56 -13.34 -24.88
C VAL A 463 18.96 -14.60 -25.50
N ILE A 464 18.25 -15.40 -24.70
CA ILE A 464 17.56 -16.62 -25.16
C ILE A 464 16.09 -16.50 -24.79
N TYR A 465 15.18 -16.62 -25.76
CA TYR A 465 13.74 -16.56 -25.54
C TYR A 465 12.96 -17.37 -26.58
N GLN A 466 11.75 -17.82 -26.26
CA GLN A 466 10.81 -18.39 -27.22
C GLN A 466 9.86 -17.28 -27.67
N GLU A 467 9.66 -17.12 -28.99
CA GLU A 467 8.74 -16.10 -29.50
C GLU A 467 7.28 -16.56 -29.34
N GLU A 468 6.41 -15.67 -28.88
CA GLU A 468 5.03 -16.00 -28.49
C GLU A 468 4.24 -16.60 -29.67
N ASN A 469 3.49 -17.68 -29.41
CA ASN A 469 2.73 -18.42 -30.43
C ASN A 469 3.56 -19.02 -31.57
N THR A 470 4.89 -19.04 -31.44
CA THR A 470 5.78 -19.73 -32.37
C THR A 470 6.42 -20.95 -31.71
N LYS A 471 6.81 -21.92 -32.55
CA LYS A 471 7.69 -23.02 -32.13
C LYS A 471 9.16 -22.67 -32.40
N GLU A 472 9.54 -21.41 -32.22
CA GLU A 472 10.89 -20.94 -32.47
C GLU A 472 11.58 -20.47 -31.19
N LEU A 473 12.79 -20.99 -30.96
CA LEU A 473 13.71 -20.49 -29.96
C LEU A 473 14.63 -19.47 -30.61
N ILE A 474 14.63 -18.25 -30.08
CA ILE A 474 15.47 -17.15 -30.53
C ILE A 474 16.65 -16.99 -29.57
N ILE A 475 17.84 -16.94 -30.14
CA ILE A 475 19.09 -16.68 -29.43
C ILE A 475 19.75 -15.47 -30.06
N LYS A 476 19.85 -14.36 -29.33
CA LYS A 476 20.64 -13.19 -29.74
C LYS A 476 21.99 -13.23 -29.05
N SER A 477 23.08 -13.24 -29.80
CA SER A 477 24.43 -13.36 -29.25
C SER A 477 25.47 -12.80 -30.22
N ASN A 478 26.47 -12.08 -29.71
CA ASN A 478 27.63 -11.69 -30.50
C ASN A 478 28.72 -12.78 -30.54
N LEU A 479 28.51 -13.91 -29.84
CA LEU A 479 29.45 -15.03 -29.81
C LEU A 479 29.19 -16.00 -30.96
N LYS A 480 30.27 -16.40 -31.64
CA LYS A 480 30.26 -17.57 -32.52
C LYS A 480 30.18 -18.81 -31.64
N ALA A 481 28.99 -19.42 -31.57
CA ALA A 481 28.74 -20.56 -30.71
C ALA A 481 28.04 -21.69 -31.45
N ASN A 482 28.41 -22.92 -31.11
CA ASN A 482 27.66 -24.11 -31.42
C ASN A 482 26.60 -24.34 -30.35
N ILE A 483 25.34 -24.44 -30.74
CA ILE A 483 24.20 -24.54 -29.84
C ILE A 483 23.68 -25.97 -29.83
N LYS A 484 23.68 -26.60 -28.66
CA LYS A 484 23.15 -27.95 -28.45
C LYS A 484 21.98 -27.91 -27.48
N ILE A 485 20.91 -28.63 -27.78
CA ILE A 485 19.74 -28.77 -26.90
C ILE A 485 19.64 -30.22 -26.46
N TYR A 486 19.58 -30.44 -25.15
CA TYR A 486 19.47 -31.75 -24.52
C TYR A 486 18.17 -31.86 -23.73
N ASN A 487 17.60 -33.07 -23.64
CA ASN A 487 16.58 -33.34 -22.62
C ASN A 487 17.22 -33.58 -21.24
N LEU A 488 16.38 -33.76 -20.21
CA LEU A 488 16.82 -33.97 -18.83
C LEU A 488 17.62 -35.26 -18.59
N ILE A 489 17.54 -36.25 -19.48
CA ILE A 489 18.36 -37.48 -19.40
C ILE A 489 19.69 -37.35 -20.17
N GLY A 490 20.00 -36.15 -20.67
CA GLY A 490 21.26 -35.87 -21.38
C GLY A 490 21.29 -36.29 -22.84
N GLN A 491 20.16 -36.68 -23.42
CA GLN A 491 20.07 -36.98 -24.86
C GLN A 491 20.06 -35.69 -25.67
N LEU A 492 20.96 -35.59 -26.64
CA LEU A 492 21.03 -34.49 -27.60
C LEU A 492 19.84 -34.55 -28.57
N LEU A 493 19.10 -33.45 -28.68
CA LEU A 493 17.91 -33.31 -29.53
C LEU A 493 18.14 -32.40 -30.73
N LYS A 494 18.86 -31.29 -30.54
CA LYS A 494 19.24 -30.36 -31.62
C LYS A 494 20.68 -29.95 -31.47
N ASN A 495 21.33 -29.72 -32.61
CA ASN A 495 22.67 -29.17 -32.70
C ASN A 495 22.69 -28.17 -33.87
N VAL A 496 22.91 -26.89 -33.58
CA VAL A 496 22.84 -25.79 -34.53
C VAL A 496 24.09 -24.96 -34.41
N SER A 497 24.88 -24.89 -35.48
CA SER A 497 26.02 -23.99 -35.58
C SER A 497 25.66 -22.85 -36.55
N LYS A 498 25.55 -21.61 -36.06
CA LYS A 498 25.30 -20.42 -36.88
C LYS A 498 26.18 -19.26 -36.44
N LEU A 499 26.55 -18.40 -37.41
CA LEU A 499 27.45 -17.24 -37.24
C LEU A 499 26.67 -15.91 -37.25
N GLU A 500 25.42 -15.94 -36.80
CA GLU A 500 24.50 -14.79 -36.87
C GLU A 500 24.27 -14.22 -35.48
N THR A 501 24.07 -12.90 -35.41
CA THR A 501 23.77 -12.20 -34.15
C THR A 501 22.39 -12.53 -33.60
N LYS A 502 21.52 -13.12 -34.43
CA LYS A 502 20.20 -13.65 -34.07
C LYS A 502 20.03 -15.01 -34.73
N ILE A 503 19.85 -16.05 -33.94
CA ILE A 503 19.66 -17.43 -34.38
C ILE A 503 18.24 -17.85 -34.03
N SER A 504 17.46 -18.26 -35.02
CA SER A 504 16.19 -18.97 -34.81
C SER A 504 16.40 -20.48 -34.95
N ILE A 505 15.89 -21.23 -33.98
CA ILE A 505 15.86 -22.69 -33.94
C ILE A 505 14.40 -23.14 -33.91
N ASN A 506 13.99 -23.91 -34.92
CA ASN A 506 12.68 -24.53 -34.95
C ASN A 506 12.61 -25.71 -33.96
N LEU A 507 11.57 -25.70 -33.12
CA LEU A 507 11.28 -26.65 -32.05
C LEU A 507 9.97 -27.43 -32.31
N SER A 508 9.43 -27.42 -33.53
CA SER A 508 8.14 -28.08 -33.84
C SER A 508 8.16 -29.59 -33.62
N ASP A 509 9.34 -30.21 -33.66
CA ASP A 509 9.58 -31.63 -33.40
C ASP A 509 9.98 -31.93 -31.95
N ILE A 510 10.06 -30.92 -31.08
CA ILE A 510 10.41 -31.07 -29.67
C ILE A 510 9.13 -30.91 -28.83
N PRO A 511 8.76 -31.92 -28.00
CA PRO A 511 7.57 -31.83 -27.16
C PRO A 511 7.72 -30.76 -26.07
N LYS A 512 6.59 -30.38 -25.44
CA LYS A 512 6.62 -29.44 -24.31
C LYS A 512 7.32 -30.11 -23.11
N ASN A 513 8.45 -29.56 -22.67
CA ASN A 513 9.20 -30.07 -21.53
C ASN A 513 10.31 -29.07 -21.10
N ILE A 514 11.09 -29.46 -20.11
CA ILE A 514 12.33 -28.80 -19.71
C ILE A 514 13.49 -29.36 -20.53
N TYR A 515 14.35 -28.45 -21.00
CA TYR A 515 15.54 -28.76 -21.77
C TYR A 515 16.77 -28.01 -21.23
N ILE A 516 17.94 -28.54 -21.56
CA ILE A 516 19.23 -27.91 -21.28
C ILE A 516 19.82 -27.43 -22.61
N ILE A 517 20.13 -26.15 -22.71
CA ILE A 517 20.83 -25.57 -23.85
C ILE A 517 22.29 -25.33 -23.51
N HIS A 518 23.20 -25.86 -24.33
CA HIS A 518 24.63 -25.63 -24.27
C HIS A 518 25.05 -24.76 -25.45
N LEU A 519 25.68 -23.63 -25.17
CA LEU A 519 26.31 -22.77 -26.15
C LEU A 519 27.83 -22.90 -25.99
N GLU A 520 28.47 -23.57 -26.95
CA GLU A 520 29.90 -23.82 -26.98
C GLU A 520 30.55 -22.83 -27.95
N SER A 521 31.32 -21.87 -27.43
CA SER A 521 32.17 -20.98 -28.23
C SER A 521 33.64 -21.27 -27.94
N ASP A 522 34.53 -20.80 -28.82
CA ASP A 522 35.98 -20.99 -28.69
C ASP A 522 36.58 -20.47 -27.36
N LYS A 523 35.85 -19.60 -26.65
CA LYS A 523 36.30 -18.95 -25.40
C LYS A 523 35.48 -19.33 -24.17
N LYS A 524 34.28 -19.90 -24.35
CA LYS A 524 33.31 -20.05 -23.26
C LYS A 524 32.27 -21.12 -23.59
N ILE A 525 31.94 -21.93 -22.59
CA ILE A 525 30.78 -22.82 -22.60
C ILE A 525 29.73 -22.21 -21.68
N ILE A 526 28.50 -22.08 -22.17
CA ILE A 526 27.36 -21.56 -21.41
C ILE A 526 26.27 -22.61 -21.41
N THR A 527 25.83 -23.00 -20.22
CA THR A 527 24.72 -23.94 -20.02
C THR A 527 23.55 -23.20 -19.41
N LYS A 528 22.35 -23.35 -19.99
CA LYS A 528 21.10 -22.78 -19.46
C LYS A 528 20.00 -23.82 -19.48
N LYS A 529 19.07 -23.71 -18.53
CA LYS A 529 17.81 -24.44 -18.54
C LYS A 529 16.76 -23.60 -19.25
N ILE A 530 15.97 -24.21 -20.12
CA ILE A 530 14.83 -23.58 -20.81
C ILE A 530 13.59 -24.45 -20.68
N ILE A 531 12.42 -23.81 -20.74
CA ILE A 531 11.12 -24.48 -20.80
C ILE A 531 10.57 -24.23 -22.20
N ILE A 532 10.23 -25.29 -22.94
CA ILE A 532 9.59 -25.19 -24.25
C ILE A 532 8.09 -25.38 -24.06
N ASN A 533 7.31 -24.35 -24.41
CA ASN A 533 5.84 -24.34 -24.34
C ASN A 533 5.18 -24.68 -25.67
#